data_AF-A0A952KQN5-F1
#
_entry.id   AF-A0A952KQN5-F1
#
_cell.length_a   1.000
_cell.length_b   1.000
_cell.length_c   1.000
_cell.angle_alpha   90.00
_cell.angle_beta   90.00
_cell.angle_gamma   90.00
#
_symmetry.space_group_name_H-M   'P 1'
#
loop_
_entity.id
_entity.type
_entity.pdbx_description
1 polymer ?
#
loop_
_entity_poly.entity_id
_entity_poly.type
_entity_poly.pdbx_seq_one_letter_code
_entity_poly.pdbx_strand_id
1 'polypeptide(L)'
;MKTPNRRGFLAMVTAAACLPASANAETASPSLAPVYPLSRRDAWTAFAAYDPETDPDAPFYRSHVKKAQRIAPFPTTQAHPGLDAHTSSATLVAAYLTLDGPDFDYNRTRYARNPAGRVHVERAWQYQDIVVGWNTTGLVPNPALVDAAHRNGGLCLGTIFQPDKRMFDGSDLSRPAVARKLVDLATYFGFDGYFVNFEGYTADDARAIQDLIGLMKTEAKTAGLADFHIQYYNGYTDARAVWPGSPHPDGSPREAGAPRADSMMIDQGWSHYGMTRGCCSGPPLDTLPSPADLGGTYDPMAVFYGLQLYPGPGYFGLIAPVVIPPNGTGPAKGGLQIYSVEDGLRKMRRARLDALRAATSLTAHDKAELLAWTDPKTSRASWYRLHNSFWAGQTGNPARDNAPSLAQTKLYGSPDVRKVYTDYQAPGKPTDQLRLPITWGVAN
;
A
#
# COMPACT_ATOMS: atom_id res chain seq x y z
N MET A 1 -8.10 9.35 34.93
CA MET A 1 -7.28 8.30 34.28
C MET A 1 -6.18 9.00 33.51
N LYS A 2 -4.90 8.77 33.84
CA LYS A 2 -3.75 9.59 33.42
C LYS A 2 -3.54 9.54 31.89
N THR A 3 -3.36 10.69 31.27
CA THR A 3 -2.91 10.88 29.88
C THR A 3 -1.56 10.19 29.65
N PRO A 4 -1.38 9.36 28.60
CA PRO A 4 -0.09 8.75 28.33
C PRO A 4 0.88 9.81 27.79
N ASN A 5 2.06 9.82 28.40
CA ASN A 5 3.18 10.73 28.13
C ASN A 5 3.78 10.49 26.72
N ARG A 6 4.01 11.57 25.96
CA ARG A 6 4.57 11.61 24.58
C ARG A 6 5.99 11.00 24.40
N ARG A 7 6.63 10.50 25.46
CA ARG A 7 8.05 10.08 25.46
C ARG A 7 8.31 8.57 25.48
N GLY A 8 7.27 7.73 25.48
CA GLY A 8 7.42 6.27 25.58
C GLY A 8 7.62 5.50 24.26
N PHE A 9 7.60 6.17 23.10
CA PHE A 9 7.48 5.50 21.80
C PHE A 9 8.81 5.19 21.09
N LEU A 10 9.94 5.66 21.63
CA LEU A 10 11.24 5.63 20.93
C LEU A 10 11.94 4.25 20.95
N ALA A 11 11.35 3.22 21.56
CA ALA A 11 12.04 1.93 21.79
C ALA A 11 11.47 0.73 21.00
N MET A 12 10.51 0.91 20.10
CA MET A 12 9.91 -0.22 19.34
C MET A 12 9.81 0.01 17.82
N VAL A 13 10.69 0.83 17.25
CA VAL A 13 10.91 0.90 15.78
C VAL A 13 12.05 -0.03 15.34
N THR A 14 12.83 -0.60 16.27
CA THR A 14 14.04 -1.37 15.97
C THR A 14 13.84 -2.85 15.64
N ALA A 15 12.60 -3.38 15.56
CA ALA A 15 12.40 -4.83 15.49
C ALA A 15 11.83 -5.39 14.17
N ALA A 16 11.60 -4.59 13.14
CA ALA A 16 11.20 -5.12 11.81
C ALA A 16 11.90 -4.47 10.60
N ALA A 17 12.77 -3.48 10.82
CA ALA A 17 13.57 -2.87 9.75
C ALA A 17 14.93 -2.45 10.34
N CYS A 18 15.85 -3.41 10.41
CA CYS A 18 17.32 -3.30 10.58
C CYS A 18 17.84 -4.55 11.30
N LEU A 19 17.91 -5.67 10.60
CA LEU A 19 19.14 -6.43 10.74
C LEU A 19 20.15 -5.72 9.84
N PRO A 20 21.31 -5.25 10.35
CA PRO A 20 22.42 -5.02 9.45
C PRO A 20 22.64 -6.38 8.79
N ALA A 21 22.51 -6.45 7.46
CA ALA A 21 23.22 -7.49 6.77
C ALA A 21 24.67 -7.32 7.23
N SER A 22 25.14 -8.24 8.06
CA SER A 22 26.55 -8.32 8.40
C SER A 22 27.26 -8.27 7.06
N ALA A 23 27.96 -7.16 6.81
CA ALA A 23 28.80 -6.99 5.66
C ALA A 23 29.94 -8.01 5.82
N ASN A 24 29.66 -9.26 5.46
CA ASN A 24 30.66 -10.03 4.77
C ASN A 24 30.87 -9.26 3.48
N ALA A 25 31.86 -8.38 3.50
CA ALA A 25 32.54 -7.95 2.30
C ALA A 25 33.26 -9.17 1.71
N GLU A 26 32.48 -10.18 1.29
CA GLU A 26 32.88 -10.95 0.13
C GLU A 26 32.98 -9.91 -0.98
N THR A 27 34.18 -9.75 -1.49
CA THR A 27 34.44 -9.00 -2.72
C THR A 27 33.57 -9.62 -3.80
N ALA A 28 32.37 -9.06 -3.96
CA ALA A 28 31.42 -9.48 -4.96
C ALA A 28 32.15 -9.40 -6.30
N SER A 29 32.26 -10.54 -6.98
CA SER A 29 32.75 -10.57 -8.35
C SER A 29 31.97 -9.53 -9.16
N PRO A 30 32.62 -8.78 -10.07
CA PRO A 30 31.94 -7.74 -10.84
C PRO A 30 30.68 -8.33 -11.49
N SER A 31 29.53 -7.88 -11.02
CA SER A 31 28.23 -8.29 -11.54
C SER A 31 27.96 -7.48 -12.80
N LEU A 32 27.53 -8.14 -13.87
CA LEU A 32 27.01 -7.48 -15.07
C LEU A 32 25.58 -6.93 -14.86
N ALA A 33 24.95 -7.20 -13.73
CA ALA A 33 23.62 -6.68 -13.44
C ALA A 33 23.71 -5.19 -13.03
N PRO A 34 22.83 -4.32 -13.57
CA PRO A 34 22.83 -2.91 -13.21
C PRO A 34 22.47 -2.75 -11.73
N VAL A 35 23.10 -1.77 -11.09
CA VAL A 35 22.86 -1.44 -9.68
C VAL A 35 21.65 -0.55 -9.55
N TYR A 36 20.78 -0.85 -8.56
CA TYR A 36 19.58 -0.07 -8.31
C TYR A 36 19.89 1.41 -8.03
N PRO A 37 19.10 2.37 -8.56
CA PRO A 37 19.22 3.78 -8.23
C PRO A 37 19.26 4.00 -6.73
N LEU A 38 20.09 4.95 -6.27
CA LEU A 38 20.16 5.35 -4.85
C LEU A 38 20.63 4.25 -3.87
N SER A 39 21.13 3.10 -4.34
CA SER A 39 21.50 1.98 -3.45
C SER A 39 22.99 1.89 -3.07
N ARG A 40 23.85 2.74 -3.67
CA ARG A 40 25.32 2.66 -3.51
C ARG A 40 25.86 3.30 -2.22
N ARG A 41 25.05 4.02 -1.46
CA ARG A 41 25.42 4.76 -0.24
C ARG A 41 24.28 4.71 0.78
N ASP A 42 24.48 5.29 1.96
CA ASP A 42 23.37 5.55 2.87
C ASP A 42 22.29 6.43 2.20
N ALA A 43 21.04 6.32 2.67
CA ALA A 43 19.87 6.87 1.98
C ALA A 43 19.98 8.36 1.65
N TRP A 44 20.44 9.19 2.60
CA TRP A 44 20.58 10.62 2.37
C TRP A 44 21.75 10.93 1.45
N THR A 45 22.95 10.41 1.72
CA THR A 45 24.12 10.71 0.89
C THR A 45 23.90 10.23 -0.55
N ALA A 46 23.23 9.08 -0.73
CA ALA A 46 22.78 8.60 -2.02
C ALA A 46 21.86 9.63 -2.67
N PHE A 47 20.76 10.03 -2.00
CA PHE A 47 19.79 10.98 -2.53
C PHE A 47 20.40 12.35 -2.87
N ALA A 48 21.14 12.96 -1.95
CA ALA A 48 21.68 14.30 -2.12
C ALA A 48 22.59 14.38 -3.36
N ALA A 49 23.46 13.38 -3.55
CA ALA A 49 24.43 13.35 -4.65
C ALA A 49 23.91 12.71 -5.95
N TYR A 50 22.74 12.06 -5.95
CA TYR A 50 22.30 11.29 -7.12
C TYR A 50 21.98 12.17 -8.31
N ASP A 51 22.50 11.81 -9.47
CA ASP A 51 22.12 12.39 -10.76
C ASP A 51 21.92 11.23 -11.75
N PRO A 52 20.67 10.95 -12.17
CA PRO A 52 20.40 9.85 -13.09
C PRO A 52 21.03 10.04 -14.49
N GLU A 53 21.39 11.26 -14.88
CA GLU A 53 22.06 11.51 -16.17
C GLU A 53 23.53 11.05 -16.15
N THR A 54 24.14 10.91 -14.97
CA THR A 54 25.54 10.47 -14.81
C THR A 54 25.70 9.04 -14.28
N ASP A 55 24.60 8.42 -13.85
CA ASP A 55 24.60 7.02 -13.40
C ASP A 55 24.47 6.07 -14.61
N PRO A 56 25.51 5.28 -14.96
CA PRO A 56 25.46 4.39 -16.12
C PRO A 56 24.39 3.28 -15.99
N ASP A 57 23.95 2.98 -14.76
CA ASP A 57 22.92 1.98 -14.51
C ASP A 57 21.50 2.55 -14.56
N ALA A 58 21.32 3.88 -14.45
CA ALA A 58 20.01 4.52 -14.42
C ALA A 58 19.16 4.31 -15.68
N PRO A 59 19.70 4.30 -16.92
CA PRO A 59 18.94 3.89 -18.11
C PRO A 59 18.35 2.49 -17.96
N PHE A 60 19.00 1.63 -17.18
CA PHE A 60 18.47 0.36 -16.80
C PHE A 60 17.45 0.41 -15.67
N TYR A 61 16.77 1.50 -15.40
CA TYR A 61 15.65 1.53 -14.46
C TYR A 61 14.51 2.44 -14.94
N ARG A 62 14.59 2.92 -16.17
CA ARG A 62 13.56 3.76 -16.79
C ARG A 62 12.42 2.90 -17.34
N SER A 63 11.20 3.34 -17.08
CA SER A 63 10.02 2.96 -17.85
C SER A 63 10.00 3.76 -19.15
N HIS A 64 9.62 3.09 -20.23
CA HIS A 64 9.34 3.72 -21.53
C HIS A 64 7.91 3.49 -21.99
N VAL A 65 7.10 2.80 -21.17
CA VAL A 65 5.69 2.54 -21.47
C VAL A 65 4.89 3.79 -21.11
N LYS A 66 4.22 4.38 -22.10
CA LYS A 66 3.28 5.47 -21.85
C LYS A 66 2.05 4.93 -21.12
N LYS A 67 1.56 5.66 -20.13
CA LYS A 67 0.30 5.35 -19.44
C LYS A 67 -0.85 5.33 -20.45
N ALA A 68 -1.54 4.20 -20.52
CA ALA A 68 -2.68 3.97 -21.38
C ALA A 68 -3.88 4.78 -20.88
N GLN A 69 -4.69 5.28 -21.80
CA GLN A 69 -5.97 5.87 -21.45
C GLN A 69 -6.98 4.75 -21.17
N ARG A 70 -7.70 4.85 -20.05
CA ARG A 70 -8.85 3.99 -19.76
C ARG A 70 -10.07 4.51 -20.50
N ILE A 71 -10.93 3.59 -20.94
CA ILE A 71 -12.25 3.96 -21.45
C ILE A 71 -13.08 4.58 -20.32
N ALA A 72 -13.96 5.51 -20.66
CA ALA A 72 -14.94 6.00 -19.70
C ALA A 72 -15.85 4.83 -19.25
N PRO A 73 -16.30 4.82 -17.98
CA PRO A 73 -17.28 3.84 -17.54
C PRO A 73 -18.52 3.83 -18.43
N PHE A 74 -19.01 2.63 -18.75
CA PHE A 74 -20.22 2.44 -19.56
C PHE A 74 -21.21 1.54 -18.81
N PRO A 75 -22.18 2.12 -18.07
CA PRO A 75 -23.07 1.38 -17.16
C PRO A 75 -23.80 0.20 -17.79
N THR A 76 -24.22 0.32 -19.06
CA THR A 76 -24.95 -0.73 -19.77
C THR A 76 -24.14 -2.02 -19.95
N THR A 77 -22.80 -1.94 -19.93
CA THR A 77 -21.91 -3.11 -20.04
C THR A 77 -21.20 -3.46 -18.74
N GLN A 78 -21.44 -2.72 -17.65
CA GLN A 78 -20.88 -3.08 -16.35
C GLN A 78 -21.49 -4.40 -15.87
N ALA A 79 -20.65 -5.28 -15.34
CA ALA A 79 -21.09 -6.54 -14.73
C ALA A 79 -22.11 -6.31 -13.60
N HIS A 80 -21.94 -5.19 -12.88
CA HIS A 80 -22.90 -4.66 -11.92
C HIS A 80 -23.22 -3.19 -12.24
N PRO A 81 -24.28 -2.92 -13.02
CA PRO A 81 -24.66 -1.56 -13.42
C PRO A 81 -25.05 -0.63 -12.25
N GLY A 82 -25.35 -1.20 -11.08
CA GLY A 82 -25.65 -0.43 -9.87
C GLY A 82 -24.41 0.12 -9.17
N LEU A 83 -23.21 -0.42 -9.43
CA LEU A 83 -21.99 0.04 -8.76
C LEU A 83 -21.60 1.43 -9.26
N ASP A 84 -21.21 2.28 -8.33
CA ASP A 84 -20.67 3.59 -8.65
C ASP A 84 -19.26 3.44 -9.24
N ALA A 85 -19.15 3.75 -10.53
CA ALA A 85 -17.90 3.66 -11.28
C ALA A 85 -16.88 4.74 -10.92
N HIS A 86 -17.24 5.72 -10.08
CA HIS A 86 -16.32 6.74 -9.57
C HIS A 86 -15.51 6.27 -8.36
N THR A 87 -15.86 5.13 -7.77
CA THR A 87 -15.14 4.55 -6.63
C THR A 87 -13.68 4.28 -6.99
N SER A 88 -12.76 4.94 -6.29
CA SER A 88 -11.33 4.80 -6.54
C SER A 88 -10.69 3.71 -5.69
N SER A 89 -9.69 3.02 -6.24
CA SER A 89 -8.92 2.01 -5.51
C SER A 89 -7.42 2.18 -5.66
N ALA A 90 -6.71 1.95 -4.55
CA ALA A 90 -5.26 1.98 -4.51
C ALA A 90 -4.69 0.72 -3.82
N THR A 91 -3.43 0.40 -4.12
CA THR A 91 -2.74 -0.71 -3.46
C THR A 91 -1.30 -0.35 -3.14
N LEU A 92 -0.84 -0.80 -1.97
CA LEU A 92 0.58 -0.80 -1.61
C LEU A 92 1.15 -2.17 -2.00
N VAL A 93 1.91 -2.26 -3.08
CA VAL A 93 2.32 -3.55 -3.67
C VAL A 93 3.77 -3.86 -3.34
N ALA A 94 3.97 -5.00 -2.69
CA ALA A 94 5.23 -5.71 -2.53
C ALA A 94 5.62 -6.41 -3.84
N ALA A 95 5.99 -5.62 -4.86
CA ALA A 95 6.21 -6.13 -6.20
C ALA A 95 7.33 -7.18 -6.21
N TYR A 96 7.07 -8.29 -6.88
CA TYR A 96 8.05 -9.35 -7.14
C TYR A 96 8.65 -10.02 -5.90
N LEU A 97 7.95 -10.01 -4.77
CA LEU A 97 8.28 -10.86 -3.63
C LEU A 97 8.05 -12.35 -3.96
N THR A 98 8.92 -13.23 -3.47
CA THR A 98 8.75 -14.68 -3.60
C THR A 98 7.48 -15.20 -2.92
N LEU A 99 6.77 -16.11 -3.59
CA LEU A 99 5.56 -16.76 -3.10
C LEU A 99 5.84 -17.96 -2.19
N ASP A 100 7.00 -18.58 -2.37
CA ASP A 100 7.44 -19.80 -1.71
C ASP A 100 8.90 -19.68 -1.28
N GLY A 101 9.27 -20.36 -0.19
CA GLY A 101 10.62 -20.33 0.34
C GLY A 101 10.92 -19.07 1.15
N PRO A 102 12.21 -18.70 1.31
CA PRO A 102 12.59 -17.45 1.97
C PRO A 102 12.06 -16.24 1.19
N ASP A 103 11.76 -15.17 1.93
CA ASP A 103 11.29 -13.90 1.39
C ASP A 103 12.45 -13.21 0.67
N PHE A 104 12.54 -13.39 -0.65
CA PHE A 104 13.46 -12.67 -1.51
C PHE A 104 12.72 -11.57 -2.25
N ASP A 105 13.21 -10.35 -2.11
CA ASP A 105 12.62 -9.17 -2.72
C ASP A 105 13.35 -8.79 -4.01
N TYR A 106 12.66 -8.93 -5.14
CA TYR A 106 13.19 -8.57 -6.46
C TYR A 106 12.78 -7.15 -6.90
N ASN A 107 12.11 -6.36 -6.06
CA ASN A 107 11.63 -5.03 -6.41
C ASN A 107 12.78 -4.07 -6.77
N ARG A 108 13.99 -4.27 -6.22
CA ARG A 108 15.18 -3.46 -6.56
C ARG A 108 16.05 -4.03 -7.67
N THR A 109 15.51 -4.91 -8.50
CA THR A 109 16.28 -5.56 -9.57
C THR A 109 15.61 -5.34 -10.93
N ARG A 110 16.35 -4.89 -11.95
CA ARG A 110 15.87 -4.95 -13.35
C ARG A 110 16.41 -6.16 -14.10
N TYR A 111 17.44 -6.81 -13.58
CA TYR A 111 17.98 -8.06 -14.13
C TYR A 111 18.48 -8.94 -12.99
N ALA A 112 17.70 -9.97 -12.67
CA ALA A 112 18.17 -11.14 -11.96
C ALA A 112 18.03 -12.33 -12.91
N ARG A 113 18.92 -13.33 -12.77
CA ARG A 113 18.61 -14.68 -13.28
C ARG A 113 17.23 -15.07 -12.78
N ASN A 114 16.50 -15.92 -13.54
CA ASN A 114 15.19 -16.44 -13.15
C ASN A 114 15.06 -16.52 -11.62
N PRO A 115 14.07 -15.84 -11.03
CA PRO A 115 13.99 -15.75 -9.58
C PRO A 115 14.10 -17.14 -8.97
N ALA A 116 14.78 -17.25 -7.82
CA ALA A 116 15.04 -18.54 -7.16
C ALA A 116 13.74 -19.27 -6.78
N GLY A 117 12.61 -18.56 -6.81
CA GLY A 117 11.26 -19.10 -6.70
C GLY A 117 10.26 -18.33 -7.56
N ARG A 118 9.00 -18.70 -7.44
CA ARG A 118 7.89 -17.97 -8.09
C ARG A 118 7.69 -16.63 -7.38
N VAL A 119 7.37 -15.58 -8.13
CA VAL A 119 7.02 -14.26 -7.58
C VAL A 119 5.57 -13.90 -7.88
N HIS A 120 4.98 -13.04 -7.04
CA HIS A 120 3.69 -12.43 -7.36
C HIS A 120 3.84 -11.52 -8.60
N VAL A 121 2.87 -11.62 -9.52
CA VAL A 121 2.72 -10.69 -10.64
C VAL A 121 1.25 -10.27 -10.65
N GLU A 122 1.01 -8.98 -10.43
CA GLU A 122 -0.34 -8.41 -10.38
C GLU A 122 -1.03 -8.55 -11.75
N ARG A 123 -2.32 -8.89 -11.71
CA ARG A 123 -3.18 -9.12 -12.89
C ARG A 123 -4.50 -8.36 -12.83
N ALA A 124 -4.90 -7.87 -11.67
CA ALA A 124 -6.17 -7.22 -11.41
C ALA A 124 -6.11 -5.70 -11.62
N TRP A 125 -5.38 -5.26 -12.65
CA TRP A 125 -5.15 -3.85 -12.95
C TRP A 125 -6.43 -3.08 -13.29
N GLN A 126 -7.47 -3.77 -13.75
CA GLN A 126 -8.78 -3.17 -14.03
C GLN A 126 -9.48 -2.61 -12.78
N TYR A 127 -9.00 -2.96 -11.58
CA TYR A 127 -9.56 -2.50 -10.30
C TYR A 127 -8.61 -1.58 -9.53
N GLN A 128 -7.49 -1.16 -10.11
CA GLN A 128 -6.46 -0.38 -9.39
C GLN A 128 -6.19 0.93 -10.12
N ASP A 129 -6.51 2.06 -9.52
CA ASP A 129 -6.24 3.39 -10.06
C ASP A 129 -4.83 3.87 -9.69
N ILE A 130 -4.39 3.54 -8.48
CA ILE A 130 -3.06 3.89 -7.95
C ILE A 130 -2.36 2.65 -7.41
N VAL A 131 -1.12 2.43 -7.82
CA VAL A 131 -0.25 1.39 -7.27
C VAL A 131 1.01 2.01 -6.71
N VAL A 132 1.31 1.70 -5.45
CA VAL A 132 2.48 2.20 -4.73
C VAL A 132 3.49 1.08 -4.59
N GLY A 133 4.74 1.27 -5.04
CA GLY A 133 5.82 0.31 -4.81
C GLY A 133 6.24 0.30 -3.34
N TRP A 134 5.87 -0.74 -2.57
CA TRP A 134 5.87 -0.71 -1.11
C TRP A 134 6.99 -1.49 -0.40
N ASN A 135 7.28 -2.73 -0.81
CA ASN A 135 8.16 -3.63 -0.02
C ASN A 135 9.64 -3.26 0.04
N THR A 136 10.05 -2.21 -0.65
CA THR A 136 11.31 -1.57 -0.36
C THR A 136 11.09 -0.07 -0.39
N THR A 137 11.44 0.60 0.70
CA THR A 137 11.44 2.06 0.80
C THR A 137 12.25 2.63 -0.36
N GLY A 138 11.57 3.07 -1.41
CA GLY A 138 12.20 3.34 -2.70
C GLY A 138 11.62 4.59 -3.31
N LEU A 139 12.44 5.63 -3.38
CA LEU A 139 12.11 6.86 -4.11
C LEU A 139 11.92 6.61 -5.62
N VAL A 140 12.38 5.46 -6.11
CA VAL A 140 12.15 4.98 -7.48
C VAL A 140 11.42 3.64 -7.32
N PRO A 141 10.30 3.40 -8.01
CA PRO A 141 9.65 2.08 -8.08
C PRO A 141 10.33 1.18 -9.13
N ASN A 142 10.06 -0.13 -9.10
CA ASN A 142 10.57 -1.02 -10.13
C ASN A 142 9.98 -0.66 -11.52
N PRO A 143 10.78 -0.53 -12.57
CA PRO A 143 10.30 -0.17 -13.90
C PRO A 143 9.31 -1.18 -14.49
N ALA A 144 9.40 -2.47 -14.17
CA ALA A 144 8.43 -3.46 -14.64
C ALA A 144 7.06 -3.28 -13.95
N LEU A 145 7.03 -2.76 -12.72
CA LEU A 145 5.79 -2.39 -12.04
C LEU A 145 5.16 -1.17 -12.72
N VAL A 146 5.99 -0.16 -13.01
CA VAL A 146 5.58 1.04 -13.75
C VAL A 146 5.05 0.67 -15.13
N ASP A 147 5.77 -0.16 -15.89
CA ASP A 147 5.36 -0.64 -17.20
C ASP A 147 4.01 -1.39 -17.16
N ALA A 148 3.79 -2.20 -16.13
CA ALA A 148 2.55 -2.94 -15.95
C ALA A 148 1.38 -2.02 -15.59
N ALA A 149 1.58 -1.09 -14.65
CA ALA A 149 0.58 -0.09 -14.28
C ALA A 149 0.20 0.78 -15.47
N HIS A 150 1.20 1.36 -16.16
CA HIS A 150 1.00 2.21 -17.32
C HIS A 150 0.30 1.49 -18.46
N ARG A 151 0.67 0.25 -18.77
CA ARG A 151 -0.02 -0.53 -19.83
C ARG A 151 -1.52 -0.74 -19.54
N ASN A 152 -1.92 -0.66 -18.27
CA ASN A 152 -3.31 -0.77 -17.83
C ASN A 152 -3.91 0.57 -17.36
N GLY A 153 -3.23 1.69 -17.62
CA GLY A 153 -3.70 3.04 -17.33
C GLY A 153 -3.79 3.40 -15.85
N GLY A 154 -3.14 2.64 -14.96
CA GLY A 154 -3.01 2.99 -13.54
C GLY A 154 -1.79 3.89 -13.30
N LEU A 155 -1.85 4.68 -12.23
CA LEU A 155 -0.71 5.46 -11.72
C LEU A 155 0.26 4.54 -10.96
N CYS A 156 1.56 4.74 -11.12
CA CYS A 156 2.59 4.08 -10.33
C CYS A 156 3.38 5.08 -9.50
N LEU A 157 3.28 4.97 -8.18
CA LEU A 157 3.96 5.87 -7.24
C LEU A 157 5.19 5.19 -6.63
N GLY A 158 6.27 5.96 -6.51
CA GLY A 158 7.36 5.65 -5.58
C GLY A 158 6.94 5.90 -4.13
N THR A 159 7.79 5.54 -3.17
CA THR A 159 7.49 5.66 -1.74
C THR A 159 8.50 6.56 -1.04
N ILE A 160 8.02 7.61 -0.37
CA ILE A 160 8.76 8.42 0.60
C ILE A 160 8.33 7.96 2.00
N PHE A 161 9.02 6.98 2.56
CA PHE A 161 8.71 6.45 3.90
C PHE A 161 9.67 7.00 4.94
N GLN A 162 9.13 7.67 5.96
CA GLN A 162 9.90 8.29 7.05
C GLN A 162 11.14 9.03 6.54
N PRO A 163 10.96 10.06 5.69
CA PRO A 163 12.06 10.74 5.03
C PRO A 163 13.10 11.23 6.04
N ASP A 164 14.38 11.17 5.64
CA ASP A 164 15.46 11.77 6.42
C ASP A 164 15.14 13.24 6.70
N LYS A 165 15.39 13.71 7.93
CA LYS A 165 15.07 15.08 8.34
C LYS A 165 15.66 16.14 7.42
N ARG A 166 16.85 15.86 6.85
CA ARG A 166 17.56 16.72 5.89
C ARG A 166 16.78 16.96 4.60
N MET A 167 15.80 16.11 4.26
CA MET A 167 14.92 16.32 3.11
C MET A 167 13.95 17.50 3.31
N PHE A 168 13.64 17.88 4.56
CA PHE A 168 12.59 18.85 4.82
C PHE A 168 12.97 19.95 5.84
N ASP A 169 14.09 19.85 6.55
CA ASP A 169 14.51 20.89 7.50
C ASP A 169 15.46 21.95 6.89
N GLY A 170 15.99 21.72 5.69
CA GLY A 170 16.89 22.65 5.01
C GLY A 170 18.33 22.67 5.55
N SER A 171 18.73 21.68 6.36
CA SER A 171 20.06 21.63 6.98
C SER A 171 21.20 21.26 6.02
N ASP A 172 20.90 20.69 4.85
CA ASP A 172 21.88 20.29 3.84
C ASP A 172 21.46 20.77 2.44
N LEU A 173 20.35 20.23 1.92
CA LEU A 173 19.70 20.78 0.72
C LEU A 173 18.51 21.64 1.10
N SER A 174 18.29 22.74 0.37
CA SER A 174 17.08 23.53 0.55
C SER A 174 15.85 22.70 0.17
N ARG A 175 14.73 22.91 0.89
CA ARG A 175 13.45 22.24 0.58
C ARG A 175 13.04 22.34 -0.90
N PRO A 176 13.16 23.51 -1.58
CA PRO A 176 12.91 23.60 -3.01
C PRO A 176 13.83 22.72 -3.86
N ALA A 177 15.12 22.61 -3.52
CA ALA A 177 16.05 21.73 -4.24
C ALA A 177 15.68 20.25 -4.07
N VAL A 178 15.27 19.85 -2.86
CA VAL A 178 14.76 18.49 -2.59
C VAL A 178 13.48 18.22 -3.40
N ALA A 179 12.52 19.15 -3.40
CA ALA A 179 11.29 19.03 -4.16
C ALA A 179 11.54 18.85 -5.67
N ARG A 180 12.39 19.71 -6.24
CA ARG A 180 12.80 19.62 -7.65
C ARG A 180 13.43 18.27 -7.96
N LYS A 181 14.35 17.81 -7.11
CA LYS A 181 15.03 16.52 -7.28
C LYS A 181 14.05 15.34 -7.28
N LEU A 182 13.07 15.32 -6.38
CA LEU A 182 12.03 14.29 -6.37
C LEU A 182 11.19 14.29 -7.66
N VAL A 183 10.80 15.47 -8.15
CA VAL A 183 10.07 15.61 -9.43
C VAL A 183 10.93 15.17 -10.62
N ASP A 184 12.22 15.50 -10.63
CA ASP A 184 13.16 15.11 -11.69
C ASP A 184 13.38 13.59 -11.72
N LEU A 185 13.44 12.93 -10.55
CA LEU A 185 13.52 11.46 -10.47
C LEU A 185 12.27 10.80 -11.07
N ALA A 186 11.08 11.26 -10.72
CA ALA A 186 9.82 10.78 -11.30
C ALA A 186 9.81 10.93 -12.82
N THR A 187 10.26 12.08 -13.31
CA THR A 187 10.34 12.39 -14.74
C THR A 187 11.35 11.50 -15.46
N TYR A 188 12.57 11.33 -14.92
CA TYR A 188 13.62 10.54 -15.55
C TYR A 188 13.25 9.06 -15.63
N PHE A 189 12.81 8.48 -14.52
CA PHE A 189 12.47 7.06 -14.44
C PHE A 189 11.08 6.74 -15.01
N GLY A 190 10.25 7.75 -15.22
CA GLY A 190 8.97 7.65 -15.92
C GLY A 190 7.86 7.07 -15.06
N PHE A 191 7.77 7.45 -13.78
CA PHE A 191 6.67 7.09 -12.86
C PHE A 191 5.88 8.35 -12.43
N ASP A 192 4.70 8.17 -11.85
CA ASP A 192 3.71 9.26 -11.75
C ASP A 192 3.81 10.11 -10.47
N GLY A 193 4.71 9.83 -9.54
CA GLY A 193 4.88 10.61 -8.31
C GLY A 193 5.07 9.75 -7.07
N TYR A 194 4.53 10.18 -5.92
CA TYR A 194 4.93 9.63 -4.62
C TYR A 194 3.78 9.39 -3.65
N PHE A 195 3.86 8.23 -2.98
CA PHE A 195 3.20 8.00 -1.71
C PHE A 195 4.11 8.48 -0.57
N VAL A 196 3.66 9.50 0.17
CA VAL A 196 4.39 10.07 1.30
C VAL A 196 3.85 9.47 2.58
N ASN A 197 4.63 8.58 3.18
CA ASN A 197 4.33 8.00 4.48
C ASN A 197 5.19 8.62 5.59
N PHE A 198 4.54 9.38 6.47
CA PHE A 198 5.16 9.98 7.65
C PHE A 198 4.38 9.61 8.91
N GLU A 199 4.91 8.67 9.69
CA GLU A 199 4.22 8.13 10.87
C GLU A 199 4.78 8.67 12.20
N GLY A 200 5.85 9.48 12.18
CA GLY A 200 6.21 10.24 13.39
C GLY A 200 7.60 10.84 13.45
N TYR A 201 7.66 12.10 13.90
CA TYR A 201 8.78 12.75 14.61
C TYR A 201 8.18 13.82 15.55
N THR A 202 8.02 15.06 15.07
CA THR A 202 7.34 16.16 15.77
C THR A 202 6.22 16.75 14.93
N ALA A 203 5.38 17.61 15.54
CA ALA A 203 4.36 18.35 14.79
C ALA A 203 4.98 19.29 13.75
N ASP A 204 6.14 19.89 14.05
CA ASP A 204 6.83 20.79 13.13
C ASP A 204 7.41 20.04 11.93
N ASP A 205 7.88 18.82 12.13
CA ASP A 205 8.33 17.96 11.04
C ASP A 205 7.16 17.58 10.10
N ALA A 206 6.00 17.26 10.66
CA ALA A 206 4.79 17.02 9.87
C ALA A 206 4.41 18.25 9.02
N ARG A 207 4.51 19.46 9.59
CA ARG A 207 4.26 20.72 8.87
C ARG A 207 5.28 20.96 7.76
N ALA A 208 6.56 20.70 8.03
CA ALA A 208 7.63 20.85 7.05
C ALA A 208 7.47 19.87 5.86
N ILE A 209 6.93 18.67 6.10
CA ILE A 209 6.58 17.72 5.03
C ILE A 209 5.42 18.22 4.19
N GLN A 210 4.40 18.84 4.79
CA GLN A 210 3.32 19.48 4.01
C GLN A 210 3.86 20.60 3.12
N ASP A 211 4.83 21.39 3.60
CA ASP A 211 5.53 22.37 2.75
C ASP A 211 6.32 21.72 1.62
N LEU A 212 7.03 20.62 1.89
CA LEU A 212 7.75 19.86 0.86
C LEU A 212 6.79 19.33 -0.22
N ILE A 213 5.64 18.78 0.18
CA ILE A 213 4.58 18.33 -0.73
C ILE A 213 4.10 19.49 -1.61
N GLY A 214 3.80 20.65 -1.01
CA GLY A 214 3.36 21.83 -1.75
C GLY A 214 4.40 22.33 -2.76
N LEU A 215 5.68 22.28 -2.39
CA LEU A 215 6.79 22.59 -3.30
C LEU A 215 6.87 21.57 -4.45
N MET A 216 6.79 20.26 -4.17
CA MET A 216 6.79 19.23 -5.22
C MET A 216 5.65 19.43 -6.23
N LYS A 217 4.45 19.79 -5.76
CA LYS A 217 3.31 20.12 -6.64
C LYS A 217 3.56 21.36 -7.49
N THR A 218 4.21 22.38 -6.92
CA THR A 218 4.57 23.61 -7.63
C THR A 218 5.63 23.33 -8.70
N GLU A 219 6.66 22.56 -8.37
CA GLU A 219 7.71 22.14 -9.29
C GLU A 219 7.13 21.29 -10.44
N ALA A 220 6.28 20.31 -10.13
CA ALA A 220 5.62 19.48 -11.13
C ALA A 220 4.73 20.29 -12.08
N LYS A 221 3.94 21.24 -11.54
CA LYS A 221 3.13 22.16 -12.36
C LYS A 221 4.01 23.03 -13.27
N THR A 222 5.12 23.54 -12.75
CA THR A 222 6.08 24.35 -13.51
C THR A 222 6.73 23.54 -14.64
N ALA A 223 7.00 22.26 -14.40
CA ALA A 223 7.51 21.33 -15.39
C ALA A 223 6.44 20.81 -16.38
N GLY A 224 5.18 21.23 -16.25
CA GLY A 224 4.08 20.78 -17.13
C GLY A 224 3.60 19.35 -16.86
N LEU A 225 3.92 18.79 -15.69
CA LEU A 225 3.55 17.43 -15.30
C LEU A 225 2.16 17.42 -14.65
N ALA A 226 1.12 17.55 -15.48
CA ALA A 226 -0.27 17.61 -15.02
C ALA A 226 -0.72 16.36 -14.24
N ASP A 227 -0.13 15.20 -14.56
CA ASP A 227 -0.46 13.90 -13.94
C ASP A 227 0.41 13.56 -12.72
N PHE A 228 1.33 14.44 -12.29
CA PHE A 228 2.19 14.17 -11.15
C PHE A 228 1.35 14.11 -9.86
N HIS A 229 1.32 12.94 -9.24
CA HIS A 229 0.42 12.61 -8.15
C HIS A 229 1.17 12.40 -6.84
N ILE A 230 0.72 13.08 -5.79
CA ILE A 230 1.18 12.85 -4.42
C ILE A 230 0.00 12.31 -3.62
N GLN A 231 0.20 11.13 -3.00
CA GLN A 231 -0.73 10.58 -2.03
C GLN A 231 -0.10 10.65 -0.64
N TYR A 232 -0.79 11.22 0.34
CA TYR A 232 -0.29 11.35 1.71
C TYR A 232 -0.89 10.28 2.64
N TYR A 233 -0.06 9.57 3.39
CA TYR A 233 -0.52 8.68 4.45
C TYR A 233 -0.80 9.46 5.73
N ASN A 234 -2.02 9.39 6.21
CA ASN A 234 -2.40 9.96 7.50
C ASN A 234 -2.46 8.84 8.56
N GLY A 235 -1.31 8.60 9.22
CA GLY A 235 -1.09 7.50 10.17
C GLY A 235 -1.82 7.64 11.52
N TYR A 236 -1.39 8.59 12.36
CA TYR A 236 -1.87 8.72 13.75
C TYR A 236 -2.62 10.02 14.05
N THR A 237 -2.71 10.89 13.05
CA THR A 237 -3.32 12.21 13.21
C THR A 237 -4.76 12.15 12.73
N ASP A 238 -5.62 12.94 13.34
CA ASP A 238 -6.93 13.20 12.78
C ASP A 238 -6.79 13.74 11.35
N ALA A 239 -7.42 13.09 10.37
CA ALA A 239 -7.37 13.52 8.97
C ALA A 239 -7.80 15.00 8.81
N ARG A 240 -8.68 15.48 9.70
CA ARG A 240 -9.12 16.88 9.79
C ARG A 240 -8.03 17.86 10.22
N ALA A 241 -6.93 17.40 10.81
CA ALA A 241 -5.79 18.26 11.19
C ALA A 241 -4.74 18.37 10.09
N VAL A 242 -4.78 17.49 9.08
CA VAL A 242 -3.86 17.50 7.93
C VAL A 242 -4.51 18.20 6.74
N TRP A 243 -5.77 17.88 6.46
CA TRP A 243 -6.40 18.15 5.16
C TRP A 243 -6.94 19.57 4.91
N PRO A 244 -7.35 20.33 5.94
CA PRO A 244 -7.48 21.80 5.84
C PRO A 244 -6.13 22.49 5.59
N GLY A 245 -5.03 21.74 5.70
CA GLY A 245 -3.66 22.23 5.70
C GLY A 245 -3.18 22.45 7.12
N SER A 246 -2.18 21.67 7.56
CA SER A 246 -1.45 22.03 8.78
C SER A 246 -0.76 23.38 8.56
N PRO A 247 -0.66 24.26 9.59
CA PRO A 247 0.08 25.51 9.47
C PRO A 247 1.53 25.27 9.04
N HIS A 248 2.20 26.30 8.56
CA HIS A 248 3.63 26.23 8.25
C HIS A 248 4.46 26.02 9.54
N PRO A 249 5.73 25.59 9.42
CA PRO A 249 6.61 25.41 10.58
C PRO A 249 6.77 26.67 11.46
N ASP A 250 6.63 27.87 10.89
CA ASP A 250 6.67 29.14 11.62
C ASP A 250 5.35 29.48 12.34
N GLY A 251 4.34 28.62 12.23
CA GLY A 251 3.02 28.78 12.82
C GLY A 251 2.03 29.59 11.98
N SER A 252 2.44 30.15 10.84
CA SER A 252 1.52 30.86 9.94
C SER A 252 0.47 29.89 9.35
N PRO A 253 -0.78 30.35 9.17
CA PRO A 253 -1.82 29.52 8.58
C PRO A 253 -1.48 29.22 7.12
N ARG A 254 -1.80 28.00 6.68
CA ARG A 254 -1.67 27.63 5.26
C ARG A 254 -2.80 28.26 4.46
N GLU A 255 -2.49 28.78 3.28
CA GLU A 255 -3.48 29.45 2.44
C GLU A 255 -4.50 28.45 1.87
N ALA A 256 -5.75 28.88 1.70
CA ALA A 256 -6.84 28.01 1.24
C ALA A 256 -6.57 27.35 -0.13
N GLY A 257 -5.80 28.03 -1.00
CA GLY A 257 -5.39 27.57 -2.33
C GLY A 257 -3.97 27.02 -2.42
N ALA A 258 -3.29 26.80 -1.29
CA ALA A 258 -1.93 26.28 -1.28
C ALA A 258 -1.87 24.88 -1.96
N PRO A 259 -0.85 24.61 -2.79
CA PRO A 259 -0.64 23.27 -3.34
C PRO A 259 -0.47 22.21 -2.25
N ARG A 260 -1.01 21.02 -2.49
CA ARG A 260 -1.11 19.92 -1.53
C ARG A 260 -1.21 18.57 -2.22
N ALA A 261 -1.14 17.49 -1.44
CA ALA A 261 -1.33 16.15 -1.96
C ALA A 261 -2.67 16.02 -2.70
N ASP A 262 -2.67 15.24 -3.78
CA ASP A 262 -3.83 14.99 -4.63
C ASP A 262 -4.81 14.03 -3.96
N SER A 263 -4.32 13.15 -3.09
CA SER A 263 -5.12 12.18 -2.36
C SER A 263 -4.52 11.84 -0.99
N MET A 264 -5.32 11.19 -0.15
CA MET A 264 -4.90 10.72 1.17
C MET A 264 -5.30 9.28 1.40
N MET A 265 -4.42 8.53 2.05
CA MET A 265 -4.75 7.28 2.68
C MET A 265 -4.99 7.50 4.17
N ILE A 266 -6.19 7.24 4.65
CA ILE A 266 -6.52 7.19 6.08
C ILE A 266 -6.02 5.86 6.64
N ASP A 267 -5.33 5.90 7.78
CA ASP A 267 -4.90 4.72 8.51
C ASP A 267 -6.06 3.77 8.86
N GLN A 268 -5.73 2.49 9.03
CA GLN A 268 -6.63 1.37 9.27
C GLN A 268 -7.53 1.47 10.52
N GLY A 269 -7.25 2.41 11.44
CA GLY A 269 -8.05 2.63 12.65
C GLY A 269 -9.56 2.85 12.40
N TRP A 270 -9.96 3.32 11.21
CA TRP A 270 -11.39 3.45 10.84
C TRP A 270 -12.12 2.10 10.82
N SER A 271 -11.40 0.99 10.66
CA SER A 271 -11.99 -0.34 10.56
C SER A 271 -12.46 -0.89 11.92
N HIS A 272 -12.02 -0.29 13.03
CA HIS A 272 -12.10 -0.87 14.38
C HIS A 272 -11.29 -2.18 14.56
N TYR A 273 -10.44 -2.56 13.60
CA TYR A 273 -9.42 -3.60 13.77
C TYR A 273 -8.08 -2.94 14.14
N GLY A 274 -7.56 -3.20 15.34
CA GLY A 274 -6.34 -2.55 15.85
C GLY A 274 -5.28 -3.53 16.32
N MET A 275 -3.99 -3.25 16.06
CA MET A 275 -2.88 -4.18 16.35
C MET A 275 -2.60 -4.32 17.85
N THR A 276 -2.20 -5.51 18.30
CA THR A 276 -1.65 -5.68 19.66
C THR A 276 -0.19 -5.24 19.78
N ARG A 277 0.63 -5.33 18.71
CA ARG A 277 2.09 -5.12 18.79
C ARG A 277 2.78 -4.55 17.52
N GLY A 278 2.10 -3.80 16.65
CA GLY A 278 2.68 -3.35 15.37
C GLY A 278 2.64 -1.84 15.09
N CYS A 279 3.54 -1.43 14.19
CA CYS A 279 3.77 -0.10 13.62
C CYS A 279 2.62 0.49 12.79
N CYS A 280 1.69 -0.35 12.36
CA CYS A 280 1.08 -0.16 11.06
C CYS A 280 -0.47 -0.08 11.13
N SER A 281 -1.00 0.18 12.32
CA SER A 281 -2.41 0.52 12.57
C SER A 281 -2.48 1.47 13.76
N GLY A 282 -3.07 2.65 13.52
CA GLY A 282 -3.46 3.62 14.52
C GLY A 282 -4.55 3.10 15.45
N PRO A 283 -4.82 3.82 16.57
CA PRO A 283 -5.93 3.49 17.44
C PRO A 283 -7.26 3.56 16.67
N PRO A 284 -8.29 2.80 17.07
CA PRO A 284 -9.61 2.91 16.48
C PRO A 284 -10.11 4.36 16.51
N LEU A 285 -10.73 4.80 15.42
CA LEU A 285 -11.33 6.12 15.36
C LEU A 285 -12.68 6.11 16.09
N ASP A 286 -12.97 7.17 16.84
CA ASP A 286 -14.26 7.35 17.51
C ASP A 286 -15.39 7.58 16.50
N THR A 287 -15.08 8.27 15.40
CA THR A 287 -16.00 8.54 14.29
C THR A 287 -15.27 8.39 12.96
N LEU A 288 -15.94 7.83 11.97
CA LEU A 288 -15.44 7.77 10.60
C LEU A 288 -15.39 9.20 10.03
N PRO A 289 -14.21 9.74 9.65
CA PRO A 289 -14.15 11.05 9.03
C PRO A 289 -14.93 11.03 7.72
N SER A 290 -15.91 11.93 7.55
CA SER A 290 -16.57 12.11 6.27
C SER A 290 -15.78 13.09 5.40
N PRO A 291 -15.88 13.02 4.06
CA PRO A 291 -15.31 14.03 3.17
C PRO A 291 -15.72 15.46 3.54
N ALA A 292 -16.96 15.67 4.03
CA ALA A 292 -17.42 16.96 4.50
C ALA A 292 -16.64 17.46 5.73
N ASP A 293 -16.27 16.56 6.65
CA ASP A 293 -15.46 16.89 7.84
C ASP A 293 -14.01 17.24 7.48
N LEU A 294 -13.51 16.73 6.34
CA LEU A 294 -12.15 16.97 5.84
C LEU A 294 -12.03 18.32 5.09
N GLY A 295 -13.14 19.02 4.90
CA GLY A 295 -13.25 20.29 4.19
C GLY A 295 -14.03 20.14 2.89
N GLY A 296 -15.13 20.88 2.74
CA GLY A 296 -16.11 20.76 1.63
C GLY A 296 -15.62 21.13 0.22
N THR A 297 -14.31 21.19 -0.02
CA THR A 297 -13.70 21.48 -1.33
C THR A 297 -13.01 20.28 -1.97
N TYR A 298 -13.08 19.09 -1.37
CA TYR A 298 -12.41 17.90 -1.92
C TYR A 298 -13.38 16.86 -2.45
N ASP A 299 -12.92 16.17 -3.48
CA ASP A 299 -13.54 14.96 -3.98
C ASP A 299 -13.41 13.84 -2.93
N PRO A 300 -14.54 13.28 -2.44
CA PRO A 300 -14.54 12.07 -1.60
C PRO A 300 -13.64 10.96 -2.13
N MET A 301 -13.54 10.79 -3.45
CA MET A 301 -12.77 9.72 -4.09
C MET A 301 -11.25 9.95 -4.03
N ALA A 302 -10.82 11.15 -3.64
CA ALA A 302 -9.42 11.42 -3.29
C ALA A 302 -9.05 10.95 -1.87
N VAL A 303 -10.02 10.48 -1.08
CA VAL A 303 -9.82 9.94 0.28
C VAL A 303 -9.94 8.42 0.23
N PHE A 304 -8.84 7.75 0.52
CA PHE A 304 -8.75 6.30 0.50
C PHE A 304 -8.75 5.75 1.93
N TYR A 305 -9.73 4.93 2.26
CA TYR A 305 -9.78 4.23 3.53
C TYR A 305 -8.81 3.04 3.48
N GLY A 306 -7.69 3.18 4.20
CA GLY A 306 -6.61 2.22 4.19
C GLY A 306 -6.95 0.96 4.97
N LEU A 307 -6.67 -0.22 4.43
CA LEU A 307 -7.00 -1.48 5.10
C LEU A 307 -5.97 -2.55 4.75
N GLN A 308 -5.52 -3.29 5.77
CA GLN A 308 -4.72 -4.48 5.54
C GLN A 308 -5.60 -5.69 5.30
N LEU A 309 -5.13 -6.61 4.44
CA LEU A 309 -5.83 -7.88 4.24
C LEU A 309 -5.64 -8.86 5.38
N TYR A 310 -4.74 -8.58 6.31
CA TYR A 310 -4.86 -9.14 7.64
C TYR A 310 -5.91 -8.26 8.32
N PRO A 311 -7.03 -8.77 8.85
CA PRO A 311 -7.33 -10.18 9.09
C PRO A 311 -7.56 -11.07 7.85
N GLY A 312 -8.52 -10.79 6.98
CA GLY A 312 -8.75 -11.59 5.78
C GLY A 312 -9.78 -10.93 4.88
N PRO A 313 -9.95 -11.39 3.63
CA PRO A 313 -10.99 -10.92 2.71
C PRO A 313 -12.41 -10.95 3.29
N GLY A 314 -12.67 -11.80 4.29
CA GLY A 314 -13.98 -11.88 4.92
C GLY A 314 -14.30 -10.72 5.85
N TYR A 315 -13.29 -10.24 6.56
CA TYR A 315 -13.40 -9.02 7.34
C TYR A 315 -13.39 -7.77 6.46
N PHE A 316 -12.58 -7.79 5.39
CA PHE A 316 -12.69 -6.81 4.32
C PHE A 316 -14.15 -6.73 3.83
N GLY A 317 -14.78 -7.90 3.64
CA GLY A 317 -16.22 -8.11 3.38
C GLY A 317 -17.19 -7.47 4.35
N LEU A 318 -16.82 -7.41 5.62
CA LEU A 318 -17.63 -6.84 6.67
C LEU A 318 -17.49 -5.32 6.73
N ILE A 319 -16.26 -4.82 6.57
CA ILE A 319 -15.91 -3.44 6.91
C ILE A 319 -15.92 -2.49 5.71
N ALA A 320 -15.55 -2.95 4.51
CA ALA A 320 -15.62 -2.15 3.29
C ALA A 320 -17.04 -1.60 3.01
N PRO A 321 -18.14 -2.37 3.22
CA PRO A 321 -19.50 -1.85 3.10
C PRO A 321 -19.84 -0.59 3.92
N VAL A 322 -19.08 -0.28 4.97
CA VAL A 322 -19.31 0.91 5.80
C VAL A 322 -18.90 2.20 5.08
N VAL A 323 -17.96 2.10 4.13
CA VAL A 323 -17.43 3.22 3.33
C VAL A 323 -17.85 3.14 1.86
N ILE A 324 -18.00 1.94 1.29
CA ILE A 324 -18.44 1.72 -0.09
C ILE A 324 -19.60 0.74 -0.06
N PRO A 325 -20.85 1.21 -0.24
CA PRO A 325 -22.01 0.33 -0.19
C PRO A 325 -21.97 -0.73 -1.31
N PRO A 326 -22.18 -2.01 -0.97
CA PRO A 326 -22.17 -3.07 -1.97
C PRO A 326 -23.37 -2.93 -2.91
N ASN A 327 -23.21 -3.44 -4.13
CA ASN A 327 -24.29 -3.57 -5.12
C ASN A 327 -25.04 -2.26 -5.45
N GLY A 328 -24.41 -1.09 -5.24
CA GLY A 328 -25.03 0.21 -5.58
C GLY A 328 -26.10 0.67 -4.61
N THR A 329 -26.13 0.13 -3.40
CA THR A 329 -27.18 0.43 -2.40
C THR A 329 -27.08 1.83 -1.77
N GLY A 330 -26.04 2.60 -2.11
CA GLY A 330 -25.85 3.98 -1.67
C GLY A 330 -24.54 4.57 -2.22
N PRO A 331 -24.29 5.86 -1.97
CA PRO A 331 -23.07 6.52 -2.43
C PRO A 331 -21.84 6.04 -1.65
N ALA A 332 -20.70 5.91 -2.35
CA ALA A 332 -19.42 5.72 -1.70
C ALA A 332 -19.00 6.96 -0.91
N LYS A 333 -18.39 6.75 0.26
CA LYS A 333 -17.83 7.81 1.12
C LYS A 333 -16.39 8.15 0.77
N GLY A 334 -15.71 7.28 0.03
CA GLY A 334 -14.33 7.42 -0.42
C GLY A 334 -13.86 6.19 -1.18
N GLY A 335 -12.60 6.20 -1.59
CA GLY A 335 -11.92 5.03 -2.16
C GLY A 335 -11.43 4.04 -1.10
N LEU A 336 -10.88 2.91 -1.53
CA LEU A 336 -10.21 1.94 -0.67
C LEU A 336 -8.75 1.78 -1.06
N GLN A 337 -7.87 1.75 -0.07
CA GLN A 337 -6.46 1.44 -0.29
C GLN A 337 -6.04 0.19 0.46
N ILE A 338 -5.62 -0.83 -0.27
CA ILE A 338 -5.27 -2.11 0.33
C ILE A 338 -3.77 -2.16 0.59
N TYR A 339 -3.42 -2.37 1.85
CA TYR A 339 -2.05 -2.63 2.26
C TYR A 339 -1.67 -4.05 1.82
N SER A 340 -0.85 -4.15 0.77
CA SER A 340 -0.16 -5.37 0.32
C SER A 340 -1.08 -6.57 0.18
N VAL A 341 -1.85 -6.56 -0.92
CA VAL A 341 -2.78 -7.64 -1.28
C VAL A 341 -2.04 -8.98 -1.29
N GLU A 342 -0.92 -9.03 -1.98
CA GLU A 342 -0.06 -10.19 -2.12
C GLU A 342 0.53 -10.67 -0.78
N ASP A 343 1.04 -9.78 0.09
CA ASP A 343 1.55 -10.21 1.39
C ASP A 343 0.44 -10.74 2.30
N GLY A 344 -0.73 -10.08 2.28
CA GLY A 344 -1.92 -10.55 2.99
C GLY A 344 -2.35 -11.94 2.55
N LEU A 345 -2.53 -12.15 1.24
CA LEU A 345 -2.89 -13.46 0.68
C LEU A 345 -1.82 -14.53 0.94
N ARG A 346 -0.53 -14.15 0.91
CA ARG A 346 0.59 -15.05 1.22
C ARG A 346 0.59 -15.49 2.68
N LYS A 347 0.36 -14.56 3.63
CA LYS A 347 0.21 -14.85 5.06
C LYS A 347 -0.98 -15.76 5.34
N MET A 348 -2.12 -15.49 4.69
CA MET A 348 -3.30 -16.35 4.80
C MET A 348 -3.05 -17.78 4.30
N ARG A 349 -2.44 -17.91 3.13
CA ARG A 349 -2.04 -19.21 2.58
C ARG A 349 -1.11 -19.95 3.55
N ARG A 350 -0.09 -19.27 4.09
CA ARG A 350 0.86 -19.85 5.05
C ARG A 350 0.13 -20.42 6.27
N ALA A 351 -0.76 -19.64 6.87
CA ALA A 351 -1.54 -20.08 8.02
C ALA A 351 -2.46 -21.27 7.70
N ARG A 352 -3.11 -21.29 6.54
CA ARG A 352 -3.93 -22.44 6.11
C ARG A 352 -3.06 -23.69 5.93
N LEU A 353 -1.88 -23.57 5.34
CA LEU A 353 -0.93 -24.68 5.19
C LEU A 353 -0.43 -25.21 6.53
N ASP A 354 -0.14 -24.33 7.49
CA ASP A 354 0.31 -24.73 8.82
C ASP A 354 -0.80 -25.47 9.58
N ALA A 355 -2.05 -24.99 9.48
CA ALA A 355 -3.22 -25.69 10.04
C ALA A 355 -3.43 -27.08 9.40
N LEU A 356 -3.32 -27.19 8.08
CA LEU A 356 -3.41 -28.46 7.35
C LEU A 356 -2.30 -29.44 7.75
N ARG A 357 -1.07 -28.96 7.99
CA ARG A 357 0.05 -29.79 8.41
C ARG A 357 -0.04 -30.24 9.87
N ALA A 358 -0.62 -29.41 10.73
CA ALA A 358 -0.79 -29.72 12.15
C ALA A 358 -1.98 -30.65 12.44
N ALA A 359 -2.91 -30.80 11.51
CA ALA A 359 -4.08 -31.65 11.70
C ALA A 359 -3.71 -33.13 11.80
N THR A 360 -4.26 -33.82 12.81
CA THR A 360 -4.05 -35.26 13.04
C THR A 360 -4.82 -36.14 12.05
N SER A 361 -5.83 -35.58 11.39
CA SER A 361 -6.56 -36.21 10.29
C SER A 361 -6.96 -35.17 9.26
N LEU A 362 -6.89 -35.54 7.98
CA LEU A 362 -7.26 -34.68 6.86
C LEU A 362 -8.39 -35.33 6.06
N THR A 363 -9.42 -34.55 5.75
CA THR A 363 -10.45 -34.96 4.80
C THR A 363 -9.86 -35.13 3.40
N ALA A 364 -10.60 -35.78 2.48
CA ALA A 364 -10.17 -35.87 1.09
C ALA A 364 -9.97 -34.49 0.45
N HIS A 365 -10.83 -33.53 0.81
CA HIS A 365 -10.73 -32.15 0.38
C HIS A 365 -9.44 -31.48 0.90
N ASP A 366 -9.16 -31.60 2.19
CA ASP A 366 -7.96 -31.00 2.80
C ASP A 366 -6.66 -31.58 2.22
N LYS A 367 -6.63 -32.89 1.92
CA LYS A 367 -5.50 -33.52 1.23
C LYS A 367 -5.30 -32.95 -0.18
N ALA A 368 -6.39 -32.77 -0.93
CA ALA A 368 -6.34 -32.19 -2.27
C ALA A 368 -5.90 -30.71 -2.23
N GLU A 369 -6.37 -29.93 -1.26
CA GLU A 369 -5.97 -28.55 -1.06
C GLU A 369 -4.47 -28.45 -0.71
N LEU A 370 -4.01 -29.23 0.26
CA LEU A 370 -2.59 -29.28 0.65
C LEU A 370 -1.70 -29.61 -0.55
N LEU A 371 -2.07 -30.61 -1.35
CA LEU A 371 -1.36 -30.97 -2.58
C LEU A 371 -1.38 -29.83 -3.60
N ALA A 372 -2.55 -29.22 -3.83
CA ALA A 372 -2.70 -28.14 -4.81
C ALA A 372 -1.78 -26.94 -4.50
N TRP A 373 -1.52 -26.67 -3.22
CA TRP A 373 -0.66 -25.57 -2.77
C TRP A 373 0.83 -25.90 -2.69
N THR A 374 1.20 -27.17 -2.63
CA THR A 374 2.58 -27.62 -2.41
C THR A 374 3.21 -28.28 -3.63
N ASP A 375 2.42 -28.86 -4.54
CA ASP A 375 2.91 -29.41 -5.80
C ASP A 375 3.40 -28.27 -6.72
N PRO A 376 4.69 -28.28 -7.14
CA PRO A 376 5.22 -27.30 -8.08
C PRO A 376 4.41 -27.16 -9.37
N LYS A 377 3.68 -28.19 -9.81
CA LYS A 377 2.85 -28.16 -11.03
C LYS A 377 1.57 -27.34 -10.84
N THR A 378 1.00 -27.30 -9.64
CA THR A 378 -0.30 -26.67 -9.39
C THR A 378 -0.23 -25.41 -8.52
N SER A 379 0.84 -25.21 -7.74
CA SER A 379 0.94 -24.13 -6.74
C SER A 379 0.71 -22.74 -7.33
N ARG A 380 1.21 -22.47 -8.54
CA ARG A 380 0.95 -21.21 -9.26
C ARG A 380 -0.52 -21.02 -9.60
N ALA A 381 -1.19 -22.05 -10.11
CA ALA A 381 -2.61 -21.95 -10.45
C ALA A 381 -3.45 -21.76 -9.18
N SER A 382 -3.09 -22.44 -8.08
CA SER A 382 -3.72 -22.26 -6.77
C SER A 382 -3.54 -20.84 -6.24
N TRP A 383 -2.34 -20.26 -6.36
CA TRP A 383 -2.09 -18.85 -6.03
C TRP A 383 -3.00 -17.89 -6.79
N TYR A 384 -3.13 -18.06 -8.10
CA TYR A 384 -3.99 -17.17 -8.88
C TYR A 384 -5.48 -17.44 -8.68
N ARG A 385 -5.90 -18.64 -8.25
CA ARG A 385 -7.29 -18.85 -7.79
C ARG A 385 -7.56 -18.04 -6.52
N LEU A 386 -6.67 -18.09 -5.54
CA LEU A 386 -6.75 -17.28 -4.32
C LEU A 386 -6.79 -15.77 -4.63
N HIS A 387 -5.87 -15.32 -5.48
CA HIS A 387 -5.82 -13.94 -5.95
C HIS A 387 -7.11 -13.51 -6.65
N ASN A 388 -7.62 -14.33 -7.57
CA ASN A 388 -8.86 -14.05 -8.27
C ASN A 388 -10.06 -14.05 -7.31
N SER A 389 -10.11 -14.92 -6.30
CA SER A 389 -11.18 -14.91 -5.31
C SER A 389 -11.20 -13.65 -4.44
N PHE A 390 -10.06 -12.99 -4.24
CA PHE A 390 -10.02 -11.66 -3.63
C PHE A 390 -10.70 -10.63 -4.54
N TRP A 391 -10.28 -10.52 -5.80
CA TRP A 391 -10.73 -9.47 -6.73
C TRP A 391 -12.07 -9.74 -7.44
N ALA A 392 -12.52 -10.99 -7.52
CA ALA A 392 -13.77 -11.41 -8.17
C ALA A 392 -14.75 -12.07 -7.20
N GLY A 393 -14.40 -12.13 -5.91
CA GLY A 393 -15.28 -12.56 -4.84
C GLY A 393 -15.45 -14.08 -4.73
N GLN A 394 -16.30 -14.51 -3.80
CA GLN A 394 -16.45 -15.93 -3.43
C GLN A 394 -16.99 -16.80 -4.55
N THR A 395 -17.72 -16.22 -5.50
CA THR A 395 -18.24 -16.95 -6.65
C THR A 395 -17.22 -17.08 -7.78
N GLY A 396 -16.14 -16.29 -7.74
CA GLY A 396 -15.18 -16.13 -8.85
C GLY A 396 -15.78 -15.44 -10.08
N ASN A 397 -17.00 -14.88 -9.96
CA ASN A 397 -17.70 -14.17 -11.02
C ASN A 397 -18.02 -12.75 -10.52
N PRO A 398 -17.36 -11.71 -11.09
CA PRO A 398 -17.59 -10.32 -10.69
C PRO A 398 -18.92 -9.75 -11.23
N ALA A 399 -19.81 -10.58 -11.80
CA ALA A 399 -21.18 -10.23 -12.17
C ALA A 399 -22.23 -10.82 -11.21
N ARG A 400 -21.80 -11.52 -10.16
CA ARG A 400 -22.68 -12.09 -9.13
C ARG A 400 -22.56 -11.30 -7.84
N ASP A 401 -23.60 -11.38 -7.01
CA ASP A 401 -23.50 -10.87 -5.64
C ASP A 401 -22.45 -11.67 -4.86
N ASN A 402 -21.37 -11.00 -4.48
CA ASN A 402 -20.28 -11.57 -3.69
C ASN A 402 -20.27 -11.05 -2.24
N ALA A 403 -21.31 -10.33 -1.80
CA ALA A 403 -21.44 -9.90 -0.42
C ALA A 403 -21.46 -11.11 0.55
N PRO A 404 -20.89 -10.97 1.77
CA PRO A 404 -21.00 -12.02 2.77
C PRO A 404 -22.46 -12.34 3.13
N SER A 405 -22.79 -13.63 3.20
CA SER A 405 -24.08 -14.08 3.74
C SER A 405 -24.22 -13.72 5.21
N LEU A 406 -25.46 -13.68 5.73
CA LEU A 406 -25.73 -13.45 7.15
C LEU A 406 -24.97 -14.42 8.07
N ALA A 407 -24.80 -15.67 7.65
CA ALA A 407 -24.01 -16.65 8.41
C ALA A 407 -22.52 -16.28 8.45
N GLN A 408 -21.97 -15.84 7.32
CA GLN A 408 -20.57 -15.39 7.23
C GLN A 408 -20.36 -14.10 8.03
N THR A 409 -21.25 -13.12 7.92
CA THR A 409 -21.22 -11.87 8.70
C THR A 409 -21.23 -12.15 10.21
N LYS A 410 -22.06 -13.11 10.67
CA LYS A 410 -22.11 -13.51 12.09
C LYS A 410 -20.79 -14.06 12.62
N LEU A 411 -19.96 -14.70 11.78
CA LEU A 411 -18.66 -15.24 12.21
C LEU A 411 -17.66 -14.14 12.56
N TYR A 412 -17.71 -13.00 11.86
CA TYR A 412 -16.84 -11.86 12.12
C TYR A 412 -17.43 -10.88 13.15
N GLY A 413 -18.72 -11.01 13.48
CA GLY A 413 -19.42 -10.16 14.43
C GLY A 413 -19.79 -8.79 13.84
N SER A 414 -20.25 -7.87 14.71
CA SER A 414 -20.61 -6.50 14.28
C SER A 414 -19.37 -5.71 13.84
N PRO A 415 -19.46 -4.86 12.79
CA PRO A 415 -18.39 -3.95 12.39
C PRO A 415 -18.00 -2.96 13.50
N ASP A 416 -18.94 -2.57 14.37
CA ASP A 416 -18.74 -1.54 15.41
C ASP A 416 -17.93 -2.05 16.62
N VAL A 417 -17.75 -3.37 16.72
CA VAL A 417 -17.00 -3.97 17.82
C VAL A 417 -15.51 -3.90 17.52
N ARG A 418 -14.75 -3.30 18.44
CA ARG A 418 -13.28 -3.31 18.41
C ARG A 418 -12.76 -4.74 18.37
N LYS A 419 -11.98 -5.04 17.35
CA LYS A 419 -11.29 -6.31 17.15
C LYS A 419 -9.78 -6.08 17.28
N VAL A 420 -9.09 -7.10 17.76
CA VAL A 420 -7.67 -7.02 18.08
C VAL A 420 -6.91 -8.00 17.21
N TYR A 421 -5.88 -7.53 16.49
CA TYR A 421 -4.95 -8.43 15.83
C TYR A 421 -4.21 -9.25 16.88
N THR A 422 -4.18 -10.56 16.69
CA THR A 422 -3.12 -11.39 17.23
C THR A 422 -2.10 -11.61 16.12
N ASP A 423 -0.87 -11.15 16.33
CA ASP A 423 0.24 -11.56 15.49
C ASP A 423 0.31 -13.09 15.42
N TYR A 424 0.91 -13.61 14.35
CA TYR A 424 1.21 -15.03 14.22
C TYR A 424 2.07 -15.49 15.41
N GLN A 425 1.42 -16.00 16.46
CA GLN A 425 2.05 -16.71 17.58
C GLN A 425 1.29 -18.01 17.81
N ALA A 426 1.90 -19.12 17.43
CA ALA A 426 1.43 -20.44 17.84
C ALA A 426 1.57 -20.59 19.38
N PRO A 427 0.63 -21.27 20.08
CA PRO A 427 -0.52 -21.96 19.53
C PRO A 427 -1.74 -21.06 19.24
N GLY A 428 -1.81 -19.82 19.71
CA GLY A 428 -2.88 -18.86 19.42
C GLY A 428 -4.23 -19.10 20.15
N LYS A 429 -5.10 -18.08 20.24
CA LYS A 429 -6.45 -18.13 20.85
C LYS A 429 -7.54 -18.53 19.82
N PRO A 430 -8.74 -18.99 20.24
CA PRO A 430 -9.86 -19.28 19.32
C PRO A 430 -10.38 -18.07 18.54
N THR A 431 -10.17 -16.86 19.08
CA THR A 431 -10.42 -15.59 18.41
C THR A 431 -9.33 -15.22 17.41
N ASP A 432 -8.23 -15.98 17.37
CA ASP A 432 -7.14 -15.72 16.44
C ASP A 432 -7.60 -16.02 15.05
N GLN A 433 -7.36 -15.05 14.21
CA GLN A 433 -8.16 -14.89 13.04
C GLN A 433 -7.70 -15.78 11.87
N LEU A 434 -6.53 -16.41 12.00
CA LEU A 434 -6.09 -17.57 11.23
C LEU A 434 -7.00 -18.80 11.39
N ARG A 435 -7.86 -18.82 12.42
CA ARG A 435 -8.81 -19.90 12.70
C ARG A 435 -10.24 -19.56 12.24
N LEU A 436 -10.50 -18.33 11.78
CA LEU A 436 -11.76 -18.00 11.13
C LEU A 436 -11.73 -18.52 9.69
N PRO A 437 -12.84 -19.05 9.16
CA PRO A 437 -12.89 -19.49 7.77
C PRO A 437 -12.57 -18.31 6.85
N ILE A 438 -11.87 -18.57 5.76
CA ILE A 438 -11.69 -17.57 4.72
C ILE A 438 -13.02 -17.39 4.02
N THR A 439 -13.70 -16.28 4.28
CA THR A 439 -14.82 -15.85 3.46
C THR A 439 -14.30 -14.80 2.47
N TRP A 440 -14.86 -14.76 1.27
CA TRP A 440 -14.51 -13.77 0.27
C TRP A 440 -15.70 -12.82 0.19
N GLY A 441 -15.49 -11.58 0.59
CA GLY A 441 -16.61 -10.66 0.77
C GLY A 441 -16.61 -9.41 -0.09
N VAL A 442 -15.60 -9.15 -0.93
CA VAL A 442 -15.52 -7.85 -1.62
C VAL A 442 -14.93 -7.98 -3.00
N ALA A 443 -15.74 -8.47 -3.91
CA ALA A 443 -15.67 -7.99 -5.27
C ALA A 443 -17.09 -7.58 -5.61
N ASN A 444 -17.47 -6.38 -5.17
CA ASN A 444 -18.60 -5.55 -5.62
C ASN A 444 -18.50 -4.19 -4.94
#